data_AF-T5KUF4-F1
#
_entry.id   AF-T5KUF4-F1
#
_cell.length_a   1.000
_cell.length_b   1.000
_cell.length_c   1.000
_cell.angle_alpha   90.00
_cell.angle_beta   90.00
_cell.angle_gamma   90.00
#
_symmetry.space_group_name_H-M   'P 1'
#
loop_
_entity.id
_entity.type
_entity.pdbx_description
1 polymer ?
#
loop_
_entity_poly.entity_id
_entity_poly.type
_entity_poly.pdbx_seq_one_letter_code
_entity_poly.pdbx_strand_id
1 'polypeptide(L)'
;MSTTELIEKKTIGEVEHIVHASGLWDGTGPVEFSDDGETWIEAWAPTLELDLSGNPVRVLIAHPEFARVEVYRKEVRIPTKVTIRWAEQYPAASEGWAGKWDRSPMRHLGRTVRMVAFRQTFRDLLGDIRIEEEVDERDLPAGSPTLTPDVPVERDWNAEIAAAETVEQIDQVEADARAARAFTPNAAGTARHRALRARRKAIVESAWALDHTTAPTAEPVQTPAVERPAPRDYLPPHNRADRRAARRKKGRR
;
A
#
# COMPACT_ATOMS: atom_id res chain seq x y z
N MET A 1 12.30 18.80 27.29
CA MET A 1 12.90 18.12 26.13
C MET A 1 11.78 17.35 25.45
N SER A 2 11.05 18.01 24.57
CA SER A 2 9.89 17.42 23.89
C SER A 2 10.42 16.62 22.70
N THR A 3 10.49 15.30 22.84
CA THR A 3 10.83 14.41 21.74
C THR A 3 9.81 14.64 20.64
N THR A 4 10.25 15.22 19.52
CA THR A 4 9.43 15.36 18.32
C THR A 4 9.29 13.97 17.73
N GLU A 5 8.34 13.19 18.24
CA GLU A 5 8.00 11.90 17.70
C GLU A 5 7.51 12.13 16.26
N LEU A 6 8.30 11.65 15.30
CA LEU A 6 7.95 11.63 13.89
C LEU A 6 6.67 10.84 13.75
N ILE A 7 5.57 11.55 13.48
CA ILE A 7 4.28 10.97 13.15
C ILE A 7 4.49 9.99 11.99
N GLU A 8 4.36 8.70 12.27
CA GLU A 8 4.60 7.64 11.29
C GLU A 8 3.47 7.70 10.24
N LYS A 9 3.84 7.99 8.99
CA LYS A 9 2.90 8.01 7.87
C LYS A 9 2.67 6.59 7.38
N LYS A 10 1.41 6.14 7.41
CA LYS A 10 1.04 4.83 6.86
C LYS A 10 -0.05 4.92 5.81
N THR A 11 0.02 4.01 4.86
CA THR A 11 -1.04 3.75 3.90
C THR A 11 -2.21 3.03 4.57
N ILE A 12 -3.36 3.03 3.92
CA ILE A 12 -4.57 2.40 4.45
C ILE A 12 -4.44 0.88 4.55
N GLY A 13 -3.76 0.25 3.58
CA GLY A 13 -3.49 -1.19 3.65
C GLY A 13 -2.59 -1.57 4.82
N GLU A 14 -1.66 -0.70 5.22
CA GLU A 14 -0.81 -0.93 6.38
C GLU A 14 -1.58 -0.80 7.70
N VAL A 15 -2.49 0.17 7.80
CA VAL A 15 -3.36 0.29 8.99
C VAL A 15 -4.29 -0.91 9.12
N GLU A 16 -4.92 -1.33 8.01
CA GLU A 16 -5.73 -2.56 8.00
C GLU A 16 -4.90 -3.78 8.39
N HIS A 17 -3.66 -3.88 7.91
CA HIS A 17 -2.76 -4.96 8.28
C HIS A 17 -2.46 -4.97 9.78
N ILE A 18 -2.13 -3.82 10.39
CA ILE A 18 -1.88 -3.70 11.84
C ILE A 18 -3.11 -4.14 12.63
N VAL A 19 -4.29 -3.66 12.26
CA VAL A 19 -5.56 -3.98 12.92
C VAL A 19 -5.86 -5.48 12.81
N HIS A 20 -5.74 -6.06 11.63
CA HIS A 20 -5.99 -7.49 11.44
C HIS A 20 -4.94 -8.38 12.13
N ALA A 21 -3.67 -7.98 12.11
CA ALA A 21 -2.58 -8.71 12.75
C ALA A 21 -2.65 -8.69 14.29
N SER A 22 -3.31 -7.68 14.87
CA SER A 22 -3.48 -7.57 16.33
C SER A 22 -4.26 -8.73 16.94
N GLY A 23 -5.05 -9.46 16.14
CA GLY A 23 -5.94 -10.51 16.63
C GLY A 23 -7.16 -9.99 17.40
N LEU A 24 -7.28 -8.68 17.60
CA LEU A 24 -8.40 -8.02 18.31
C LEU A 24 -9.55 -7.62 17.37
N TRP A 25 -9.32 -7.63 16.06
CA TRP A 25 -10.36 -7.36 15.07
C TRP A 25 -11.35 -8.53 14.97
N ASP A 26 -12.64 -8.20 14.94
CA ASP A 26 -13.75 -9.18 14.87
C ASP A 26 -14.67 -8.96 13.66
N GLY A 27 -14.35 -8.00 12.80
CA GLY A 27 -15.13 -7.70 11.60
C GLY A 27 -15.37 -6.21 11.40
N THR A 28 -15.88 -5.89 10.22
CA THR A 28 -16.33 -4.55 9.84
C THR A 28 -17.65 -4.71 9.11
N GLY A 29 -18.65 -3.93 9.52
CA GLY A 29 -19.95 -3.87 8.85
C GLY A 29 -19.85 -3.27 7.44
N PRO A 30 -20.95 -3.30 6.67
CA PRO A 30 -20.99 -2.61 5.40
C PRO A 30 -20.77 -1.10 5.62
N VAL A 31 -20.21 -0.45 4.59
CA VAL A 31 -20.18 1.01 4.57
C VAL A 31 -21.52 1.45 4.01
N GLU A 32 -22.21 2.28 4.78
CA GLU A 32 -23.49 2.84 4.40
C GLU A 32 -23.31 4.32 4.07
N PHE A 33 -24.11 4.81 3.13
CA PHE A 33 -24.12 6.18 2.65
C PHE A 33 -25.52 6.76 2.82
N SER A 34 -25.59 8.08 2.99
CA SER A 34 -26.85 8.78 3.17
C SER A 34 -26.74 10.21 2.67
N ASP A 35 -27.86 10.74 2.14
CA ASP A 35 -27.98 12.15 1.73
C ASP A 35 -28.59 13.01 2.84
N ASP A 36 -29.39 12.40 3.75
CA ASP A 36 -30.20 13.07 4.77
C ASP A 36 -29.81 12.73 6.21
N GLY A 37 -28.99 11.70 6.41
CA GLY A 37 -28.63 11.14 7.72
C GLY A 37 -29.69 10.18 8.30
N GLU A 38 -30.82 10.00 7.64
CA GLU A 38 -31.94 9.17 8.07
C GLU A 38 -31.99 7.86 7.30
N THR A 39 -31.89 7.94 5.97
CA THR A 39 -31.92 6.79 5.07
C THR A 39 -30.51 6.35 4.72
N TRP A 40 -30.17 5.10 5.03
CA TRP A 40 -28.83 4.55 4.85
C TRP A 40 -28.85 3.42 3.81
N ILE A 41 -27.98 3.52 2.80
CA ILE A 41 -27.86 2.55 1.70
C ILE A 41 -26.41 2.12 1.51
N GLU A 42 -26.16 0.85 1.19
CA GLU A 42 -24.80 0.33 0.99
C GLU A 42 -24.22 0.71 -0.39
N ALA A 43 -25.09 0.91 -1.37
CA ALA A 43 -24.75 1.28 -2.73
C ALA A 43 -25.44 2.60 -3.08
N TRP A 44 -24.65 3.66 -3.16
CA TRP A 44 -25.11 5.00 -3.50
C TRP A 44 -24.78 5.32 -4.96
N ALA A 45 -25.69 6.02 -5.63
CA ALA A 45 -25.51 6.50 -6.99
C ALA A 45 -25.93 7.98 -7.06
N PRO A 46 -25.28 8.80 -7.90
CA PRO A 46 -25.64 10.19 -8.06
C PRO A 46 -27.06 10.33 -8.61
N THR A 47 -27.79 11.28 -8.05
CA THR A 47 -29.14 11.61 -8.52
C THR A 47 -29.02 12.52 -9.73
N LEU A 48 -29.51 12.04 -10.87
CA LEU A 48 -29.46 12.73 -12.16
C LEU A 48 -30.86 13.16 -12.58
N GLU A 49 -30.97 14.38 -13.10
CA GLU A 49 -32.11 14.83 -13.89
C GLU A 49 -31.96 14.25 -15.30
N LEU A 50 -32.97 13.52 -15.76
CA LEU A 50 -32.98 12.88 -17.08
C LEU A 50 -33.91 13.63 -18.03
N ASP A 51 -33.56 13.70 -19.30
CA ASP A 51 -34.47 14.18 -20.35
C ASP A 51 -35.56 13.14 -20.65
N LEU A 52 -36.50 13.50 -21.53
CA LEU A 52 -37.57 12.61 -22.01
C LEU A 52 -37.04 11.37 -22.75
N SER A 53 -35.77 11.37 -23.15
CA SER A 53 -35.08 10.26 -23.82
C SER A 53 -34.24 9.41 -22.85
N GLY A 54 -34.23 9.72 -21.55
CA GLY A 54 -33.45 9.04 -20.52
C GLY A 54 -31.98 9.44 -20.44
N ASN A 55 -31.54 10.49 -21.15
CA ASN A 55 -30.17 10.99 -21.07
C ASN A 55 -30.00 11.92 -19.87
N PRO A 56 -28.84 11.87 -19.18
CA PRO A 56 -28.57 12.78 -18.07
C PRO A 56 -28.39 14.22 -18.57
N VAL A 57 -29.24 15.11 -18.06
CA VAL A 57 -29.22 16.56 -18.36
C VAL A 57 -28.44 17.31 -17.29
N ARG A 58 -28.64 16.95 -16.02
CA ARG A 58 -28.04 17.64 -14.88
C ARG A 58 -27.82 16.69 -13.72
N VAL A 59 -26.77 16.94 -12.94
CA VAL A 59 -26.55 16.26 -11.65
C VAL A 59 -27.26 17.06 -10.56
N LEU A 60 -28.19 16.42 -9.83
CA LEU A 60 -28.88 17.02 -8.69
C LEU A 60 -28.11 16.77 -7.40
N ILE A 61 -27.65 15.53 -7.19
CA ILE A 61 -26.83 15.14 -6.04
C ILE A 61 -25.59 14.41 -6.56
N ALA A 62 -24.43 15.04 -6.40
CA ALA A 62 -23.16 14.57 -6.98
C ALA A 62 -22.40 13.58 -6.09
N HIS A 63 -22.61 13.65 -4.77
CA HIS A 63 -21.96 12.81 -3.77
C HIS A 63 -22.93 12.54 -2.60
N PRO A 64 -22.74 11.45 -1.84
CA PRO A 64 -23.45 11.28 -0.59
C PRO A 64 -22.98 12.33 0.42
N GLU A 65 -23.88 12.80 1.27
CA GLU A 65 -23.54 13.80 2.30
C GLU A 65 -22.90 13.14 3.52
N PHE A 66 -23.28 11.90 3.82
CA PHE A 66 -22.81 11.15 4.96
C PHE A 66 -22.30 9.77 4.56
N ALA A 67 -21.32 9.29 5.31
CA ALA A 67 -20.94 7.88 5.32
C ALA A 67 -20.85 7.36 6.75
N ARG A 68 -21.16 6.08 6.92
CA ARG A 68 -21.18 5.41 8.21
C ARG A 68 -20.63 4.00 8.11
N VAL A 69 -19.97 3.57 9.16
CA VAL A 69 -19.50 2.19 9.28
C VAL A 69 -19.50 1.75 10.74
N GLU A 70 -19.69 0.46 10.94
CA GLU A 70 -19.56 -0.20 12.24
C GLU A 70 -18.31 -1.08 12.24
N VAL A 71 -17.48 -0.96 13.27
CA VAL A 71 -16.28 -1.79 13.46
C VAL A 71 -16.42 -2.60 14.73
N TYR A 72 -16.14 -3.90 14.61
CA TYR A 72 -16.22 -4.86 15.69
C TYR A 72 -14.81 -5.16 16.22
N ARG A 73 -14.66 -5.01 17.54
CA ARG A 73 -13.45 -5.37 18.27
C ARG A 73 -13.79 -6.44 19.28
N LYS A 74 -12.97 -7.47 19.36
CA LYS A 74 -13.11 -8.54 20.34
C LYS A 74 -13.11 -7.94 21.74
N GLU A 75 -13.86 -8.59 22.63
CA GLU A 75 -14.01 -8.17 24.03
C GLU A 75 -14.83 -6.87 24.21
N VAL A 76 -15.17 -6.17 23.13
CA VAL A 76 -16.07 -5.01 23.15
C VAL A 76 -17.46 -5.46 22.72
N ARG A 77 -18.45 -5.32 23.61
CA ARG A 77 -19.83 -5.77 23.35
C ARG A 77 -20.55 -4.92 22.29
N ILE A 78 -20.30 -3.62 22.28
CA ILE A 78 -21.00 -2.66 21.41
C ILE A 78 -20.03 -2.23 20.32
N PRO A 79 -20.35 -2.42 19.02
CA PRO A 79 -19.47 -1.98 17.95
C PRO A 79 -19.29 -0.47 17.98
N THR A 80 -18.11 -0.02 17.56
CA THR A 80 -17.90 1.41 17.35
C THR A 80 -18.59 1.81 16.05
N LYS A 81 -19.56 2.72 16.17
CA LYS A 81 -20.28 3.28 15.03
C LYS A 81 -19.75 4.68 14.75
N VAL A 82 -19.23 4.88 13.55
CA VAL A 82 -18.66 6.17 13.13
C VAL A 82 -19.42 6.69 11.94
N THR A 83 -19.78 7.97 12.02
CA THR A 83 -20.40 8.72 10.93
C THR A 83 -19.52 9.92 10.61
N ILE A 84 -19.26 10.16 9.33
CA ILE A 84 -18.54 11.34 8.83
C ILE A 84 -19.41 12.08 7.81
N ARG A 85 -19.12 13.36 7.61
CA ARG A 85 -19.74 14.20 6.59
C ARG A 85 -18.81 14.44 5.43
N TRP A 86 -19.35 14.51 4.22
CA TRP A 86 -18.59 14.86 3.02
C TRP A 86 -17.93 16.23 3.18
N ALA A 87 -18.70 17.26 3.55
CA ALA A 87 -18.19 18.62 3.69
C ALA A 87 -17.03 18.78 4.69
N GLU A 88 -16.93 17.88 5.69
CA GLU A 88 -15.86 17.90 6.69
C GLU A 88 -14.59 17.19 6.22
N GLN A 89 -14.74 16.20 5.35
CA GLN A 89 -13.66 15.32 4.91
C GLN A 89 -13.19 15.63 3.49
N TYR A 90 -13.97 16.41 2.75
CA TYR A 90 -13.64 16.81 1.40
C TYR A 90 -12.33 17.61 1.41
N PRO A 91 -11.31 17.18 0.65
CA PRO A 91 -10.00 17.78 0.72
C PRO A 91 -10.04 19.22 0.21
N ALA A 92 -9.64 20.16 1.05
CA ALA A 92 -9.38 21.55 0.65
C ALA A 92 -8.06 21.71 -0.16
N ALA A 93 -7.32 20.61 -0.34
CA ALA A 93 -6.06 20.57 -1.07
C ALA A 93 -6.25 20.67 -2.60
N SER A 94 -5.12 20.84 -3.31
CA SER A 94 -5.00 21.08 -4.75
C SER A 94 -6.09 20.46 -5.64
N GLU A 95 -6.48 21.18 -6.72
CA GLU A 95 -7.53 20.76 -7.67
C GLU A 95 -7.39 19.32 -8.17
N GLY A 96 -6.15 18.82 -8.31
CA GLY A 96 -5.88 17.44 -8.73
C GLY A 96 -6.29 16.36 -7.73
N TRP A 97 -6.35 16.69 -6.43
CA TRP A 97 -6.82 15.78 -5.38
C TRP A 97 -8.34 15.84 -5.23
N ALA A 98 -8.90 17.04 -5.13
CA ALA A 98 -10.34 17.29 -5.14
C ALA A 98 -11.01 16.55 -6.32
N GLY A 99 -10.44 16.66 -7.53
CA GLY A 99 -10.95 15.96 -8.71
C GLY A 99 -10.86 14.43 -8.68
N LYS A 100 -10.13 13.80 -7.73
CA LYS A 100 -10.22 12.35 -7.50
C LYS A 100 -11.46 12.00 -6.68
N TRP A 101 -11.77 12.82 -5.68
CA TRP A 101 -12.97 12.68 -4.85
C TRP A 101 -14.22 12.85 -5.70
N ASP A 102 -14.27 13.87 -6.56
CA ASP A 102 -15.40 14.10 -7.46
C ASP A 102 -15.66 12.94 -8.43
N ARG A 103 -14.59 12.29 -8.92
CA ARG A 103 -14.71 11.15 -9.85
C ARG A 103 -15.15 9.85 -9.17
N SER A 104 -14.96 9.73 -7.87
CA SER A 104 -15.23 8.49 -7.14
C SER A 104 -15.64 8.77 -5.69
N PRO A 105 -16.76 9.48 -5.49
CA PRO A 105 -17.14 10.02 -4.18
C PRO A 105 -17.37 8.90 -3.16
N MET A 106 -18.14 7.88 -3.54
CA MET A 106 -18.45 6.74 -2.68
C MET A 106 -17.19 5.98 -2.25
N ARG A 107 -16.21 5.84 -3.14
CA ARG A 107 -14.94 5.15 -2.85
C ARG A 107 -14.12 5.92 -1.83
N HIS A 108 -13.96 7.22 -2.03
CA HIS A 108 -13.11 8.04 -1.18
C HIS A 108 -13.75 8.28 0.19
N LEU A 109 -15.01 8.68 0.23
CA LEU A 109 -15.72 8.87 1.50
C LEU A 109 -15.84 7.55 2.28
N GLY A 110 -16.18 6.46 1.60
CA GLY A 110 -16.29 5.14 2.22
C GLY A 110 -14.96 4.60 2.74
N ARG A 111 -13.85 4.95 2.09
CA ARG A 111 -12.50 4.63 2.58
C ARG A 111 -12.17 5.47 3.82
N THR A 112 -12.45 6.76 3.80
CA THR A 112 -12.18 7.66 4.94
C THR A 112 -12.98 7.27 6.19
N VAL A 113 -14.27 6.93 6.07
CA VAL A 113 -15.06 6.53 7.25
C VAL A 113 -14.52 5.28 7.92
N ARG A 114 -14.02 4.29 7.15
CA ARG A 114 -13.37 3.10 7.68
C ARG A 114 -12.11 3.44 8.46
N MET A 115 -11.32 4.39 7.98
CA MET A 115 -10.10 4.80 8.65
C MET A 115 -10.38 5.49 9.98
N VAL A 116 -11.31 6.44 9.98
CA VAL A 116 -11.73 7.12 11.21
C VAL A 116 -12.27 6.09 12.21
N ALA A 117 -13.05 5.11 11.75
CA ALA A 117 -13.55 4.03 12.60
C ALA A 117 -12.43 3.17 13.18
N PHE A 118 -11.47 2.71 12.37
CA PHE A 118 -10.34 1.94 12.89
C PHE A 118 -9.53 2.71 13.92
N ARG A 119 -9.27 4.00 13.73
CA ARG A 119 -8.55 4.82 14.72
C ARG A 119 -9.33 4.96 16.03
N GLN A 120 -10.64 5.15 15.97
CA GLN A 120 -11.45 5.25 17.17
C GLN A 120 -11.52 3.91 17.93
N THR A 121 -11.68 2.81 17.19
CA THR A 121 -11.82 1.46 17.78
C THR A 121 -10.50 0.88 18.29
N PHE A 122 -9.39 1.12 17.57
CA PHE A 122 -8.06 0.59 17.86
C PHE A 122 -7.07 1.71 18.22
N ARG A 123 -7.52 2.69 19.00
CA ARG A 123 -6.74 3.87 19.40
C ARG A 123 -5.43 3.51 20.09
N ASP A 124 -5.42 2.42 20.85
CA ASP A 124 -4.24 1.86 21.52
C ASP A 124 -3.19 1.30 20.55
N LEU A 125 -3.61 0.84 19.37
CA LEU A 125 -2.72 0.29 18.34
C LEU A 125 -2.29 1.35 17.32
N LEU A 126 -3.17 2.31 17.03
CA LEU A 126 -3.01 3.27 15.94
C LEU A 126 -2.71 4.70 16.40
N GLY A 127 -2.62 4.93 17.73
CA GLY A 127 -2.60 6.22 18.42
C GLY A 127 -2.11 7.42 17.63
N ASP A 128 -0.82 7.44 17.28
CA ASP A 128 -0.16 8.59 16.65
C ASP A 128 0.08 8.42 15.14
N ILE A 129 -0.42 7.35 14.55
CA ILE A 129 -0.27 7.09 13.10
C ILE A 129 -1.16 8.05 12.34
N ARG A 130 -0.57 8.98 11.58
CA ARG A 130 -1.31 9.76 10.58
C ARG A 130 -1.26 9.06 9.23
N ILE A 131 -2.39 9.10 8.54
CA ILE A 131 -2.51 8.54 7.20
C ILE A 131 -2.01 9.60 6.23
N GLU A 132 -1.15 9.19 5.30
CA GLU A 132 -0.56 10.07 4.28
C GLU A 132 -1.63 10.83 3.46
N GLU A 133 -2.83 10.24 3.33
CA GLU A 133 -3.98 10.76 2.59
C GLU A 133 -4.86 11.76 3.39
N GLU A 134 -4.53 12.07 4.66
CA GLU A 134 -5.25 13.06 5.49
C GLU A 134 -4.40 14.32 5.80
N VAL A 135 -3.16 14.37 5.34
CA VAL A 135 -2.29 15.51 5.62
C VAL A 135 -2.68 16.67 4.72
N ASP A 136 -3.32 17.69 5.30
CA ASP A 136 -3.23 19.04 4.79
C ASP A 136 -1.74 19.44 4.87
N GLU A 137 -1.09 19.66 3.73
CA GLU A 137 0.32 20.08 3.68
C GLU A 137 0.57 21.38 4.46
N ARG A 138 -0.49 22.11 4.85
CA ARG A 138 -0.46 23.32 5.68
C ARG A 138 -0.38 23.07 7.19
N ASP A 139 -0.66 21.86 7.67
CA ASP A 139 -0.58 21.48 9.11
C ASP A 139 0.82 21.04 9.53
N LEU A 140 1.78 20.99 8.60
CA LEU A 140 3.17 20.80 8.93
C LEU A 140 3.72 22.09 9.57
N PRO A 141 4.30 22.04 10.78
CA PRO A 141 4.99 23.21 11.32
C PRO A 141 6.05 23.65 10.30
N ALA A 142 6.01 24.93 9.93
CA ALA A 142 6.98 25.58 9.05
C ALA A 142 8.38 25.36 9.64
N GLY A 143 9.09 24.36 9.15
CA GLY A 143 10.30 23.86 9.82
C GLY A 143 10.77 22.49 9.36
N SER A 144 9.96 21.72 8.63
CA SER A 144 10.56 20.70 7.75
C SER A 144 11.33 21.44 6.66
N PRO A 145 12.63 21.15 6.43
CA PRO A 145 13.35 21.74 5.32
C PRO A 145 12.72 21.20 4.05
N THR A 146 11.74 21.94 3.54
CA THR A 146 11.38 21.92 2.14
C THR A 146 12.67 22.27 1.42
N LEU A 147 13.33 21.26 0.86
CA LEU A 147 14.35 21.45 -0.16
C LEU A 147 13.70 22.36 -1.19
N THR A 148 14.12 23.62 -1.15
CA THR A 148 13.69 24.63 -2.10
C THR A 148 13.97 24.04 -3.48
N PRO A 149 13.02 24.00 -4.41
CA PRO A 149 13.32 23.59 -5.77
C PRO A 149 14.23 24.66 -6.33
N ASP A 150 15.53 24.44 -6.17
CA ASP A 150 16.55 25.19 -6.86
C ASP A 150 16.28 25.00 -8.36
N VAL A 151 16.46 26.09 -9.09
CA VAL A 151 16.15 26.27 -10.51
C VAL A 151 16.48 24.99 -11.31
N PRO A 152 15.60 24.51 -12.21
CA PRO A 152 15.82 23.24 -12.88
C PRO A 152 17.01 23.39 -13.85
N VAL A 153 18.19 23.04 -13.36
CA VAL A 153 19.22 22.48 -14.23
C VAL A 153 18.58 21.22 -14.79
N GLU A 154 18.39 21.18 -16.11
CA GLU A 154 17.82 20.03 -16.81
C GLU A 154 18.69 18.80 -16.52
N ARG A 155 18.31 18.06 -15.49
CA ARG A 155 19.07 16.97 -14.91
C ARG A 155 19.00 15.80 -15.90
N ASP A 156 20.12 15.48 -16.54
CA ASP A 156 20.17 14.39 -17.51
C ASP A 156 20.21 13.03 -16.80
N TRP A 157 19.03 12.50 -16.51
CA TRP A 157 18.84 11.21 -15.88
C TRP A 157 19.54 10.05 -16.60
N ASN A 158 19.71 10.13 -17.92
CA ASN A 158 20.41 9.07 -18.66
C ASN A 158 21.91 9.08 -18.33
N ALA A 159 22.50 10.26 -18.24
CA ALA A 159 23.89 10.43 -17.86
C ALA A 159 24.13 9.97 -16.41
N GLU A 160 23.24 10.32 -15.49
CA GLU A 160 23.35 9.90 -14.08
C GLU A 160 23.19 8.39 -13.89
N ILE A 161 22.26 7.77 -14.62
CA ILE A 161 22.12 6.30 -14.64
C ILE A 161 23.39 5.65 -15.19
N ALA A 162 24.00 6.20 -16.24
CA ALA A 162 25.22 5.63 -16.82
C ALA A 162 26.44 5.78 -15.91
N ALA A 163 26.52 6.89 -15.17
CA ALA A 163 27.62 7.24 -14.29
C ALA A 163 27.58 6.52 -12.92
N ALA A 164 26.44 5.99 -12.49
CA ALA A 164 26.33 5.26 -11.23
C ALA A 164 27.23 4.01 -11.23
N GLU A 165 28.10 3.88 -10.23
CA GLU A 165 29.06 2.78 -10.08
C GLU A 165 28.67 1.79 -8.99
N THR A 166 27.87 2.22 -8.00
CA THR A 166 27.42 1.37 -6.88
C THR A 166 25.90 1.19 -6.85
N VAL A 167 25.44 0.18 -6.08
CA VAL A 167 24.00 -0.08 -5.93
C VAL A 167 23.31 1.04 -5.15
N GLU A 168 24.00 1.63 -4.17
CA GLU A 168 23.48 2.75 -3.40
C GLU A 168 23.30 3.99 -4.29
N GLN A 169 24.25 4.22 -5.22
CA GLN A 169 24.15 5.31 -6.18
C GLN A 169 23.00 5.12 -7.16
N ILE A 170 22.78 3.89 -7.68
CA ILE A 170 21.65 3.64 -8.59
C ILE A 170 20.29 3.75 -7.87
N ASP A 171 20.22 3.31 -6.61
CA ASP A 171 19.01 3.38 -5.80
C ASP A 171 18.69 4.85 -5.43
N GLN A 172 19.71 5.69 -5.19
CA GLN A 172 19.53 7.13 -4.99
C GLN A 172 19.04 7.82 -6.28
N VAL A 173 19.63 7.50 -7.44
CA VAL A 173 19.16 8.02 -8.74
C VAL A 173 17.71 7.59 -9.01
N GLU A 174 17.32 6.37 -8.62
CA GLU A 174 15.93 5.90 -8.73
C GLU A 174 14.96 6.71 -7.86
N ALA A 175 15.35 6.98 -6.61
CA ALA A 175 14.55 7.77 -5.68
C ALA A 175 14.36 9.22 -6.18
N ASP A 176 15.46 9.86 -6.60
CA ASP A 176 15.47 11.23 -7.14
C ASP A 176 14.63 11.32 -8.43
N ALA A 177 14.80 10.37 -9.35
CA ALA A 177 14.08 10.32 -10.61
C ALA A 177 12.57 10.08 -10.40
N ARG A 178 12.19 9.30 -9.38
CA ARG A 178 10.78 9.11 -8.99
C ARG A 178 10.18 10.37 -8.37
N ALA A 179 10.90 11.03 -7.47
CA ALA A 179 10.48 12.29 -6.87
C ALA A 179 10.27 13.37 -7.95
N ALA A 180 11.15 13.42 -8.96
CA ALA A 180 11.04 14.31 -10.11
C ALA A 180 10.06 13.84 -11.20
N ARG A 181 9.35 12.71 -11.00
CA ARG A 181 8.44 12.09 -11.98
C ARG A 181 9.08 11.85 -13.36
N ALA A 182 10.37 11.55 -13.41
CA ALA A 182 11.12 11.35 -14.65
C ALA A 182 10.75 10.04 -15.40
N PHE A 183 10.16 9.07 -14.70
CA PHE A 183 9.60 7.83 -15.27
C PHE A 183 8.14 8.00 -15.70
N THR A 184 7.92 8.84 -16.69
CA THR A 184 6.58 9.00 -17.27
C THR A 184 6.17 7.77 -18.10
N PRO A 185 4.87 7.47 -18.26
CA PRO A 185 4.37 6.36 -19.07
C PRO A 185 4.46 6.63 -20.59
N ASN A 186 5.61 7.12 -21.05
CA ASN A 186 5.91 7.34 -22.46
C ASN A 186 7.16 6.54 -22.86
N ALA A 187 7.51 6.57 -24.15
CA ALA A 187 8.66 5.82 -24.68
C ALA A 187 9.98 6.20 -23.97
N ALA A 188 10.19 7.49 -23.69
CA ALA A 188 11.39 7.99 -23.04
C ALA A 188 11.50 7.55 -21.56
N GLY A 189 10.43 7.65 -20.78
CA GLY A 189 10.39 7.20 -19.39
C GLY A 189 10.53 5.68 -19.27
N THR A 190 9.94 4.92 -20.20
CA THR A 190 10.11 3.47 -20.28
C THR A 190 11.56 3.09 -20.60
N ALA A 191 12.21 3.80 -21.54
CA ALA A 191 13.62 3.58 -21.88
C ALA A 191 14.54 3.87 -20.70
N ARG A 192 14.32 4.97 -19.96
CA ARG A 192 15.06 5.32 -18.74
C ARG A 192 14.95 4.24 -17.67
N HIS A 193 13.73 3.75 -17.42
CA HIS A 193 13.52 2.68 -16.43
C HIS A 193 14.18 1.35 -16.84
N ARG A 194 14.24 1.04 -18.14
CA ARG A 194 15.01 -0.12 -18.64
C ARG A 194 16.51 0.08 -18.47
N ALA A 195 17.04 1.27 -18.78
CA ALA A 195 18.45 1.60 -18.59
C ALA A 195 18.87 1.48 -17.11
N LEU A 196 18.04 1.97 -16.19
CA LEU A 196 18.27 1.86 -14.75
C LEU A 196 18.38 0.40 -14.30
N ARG A 197 17.44 -0.45 -14.71
CA ARG A 197 17.47 -1.89 -14.39
C ARG A 197 18.68 -2.60 -14.99
N ALA A 198 19.05 -2.26 -16.23
CA ALA A 198 20.21 -2.83 -16.89
C ALA A 198 21.51 -2.46 -16.15
N ARG A 199 21.64 -1.19 -15.73
CA ARG A 199 22.82 -0.74 -14.97
C ARG A 199 22.90 -1.39 -13.60
N ARG A 200 21.79 -1.43 -12.85
CA ARG A 200 21.75 -2.09 -11.54
C ARG A 200 22.18 -3.55 -11.64
N LYS A 201 21.70 -4.27 -12.65
CA LYS A 201 22.11 -5.66 -12.92
C LYS A 201 23.62 -5.74 -13.20
N ALA A 202 24.17 -4.86 -14.04
CA ALA A 202 25.59 -4.86 -14.37
C ALA A 202 26.49 -4.61 -13.14
N ILE A 203 26.09 -3.69 -12.24
CA ILE A 203 26.82 -3.43 -10.99
C ILE A 203 26.83 -4.69 -10.10
N VAL A 204 25.66 -5.30 -9.89
CA VAL A 204 25.55 -6.54 -9.10
C VAL A 204 26.38 -7.69 -9.71
N GLU A 205 26.33 -7.85 -11.03
CA GLU A 205 27.09 -8.88 -11.74
C GLU A 205 28.61 -8.63 -11.68
N SER A 206 29.04 -7.37 -11.77
CA SER A 206 30.45 -7.00 -11.59
C SER A 206 30.95 -7.21 -10.17
N ALA A 207 30.14 -6.89 -9.15
CA ALA A 207 30.45 -7.15 -7.76
C ALA A 207 30.58 -8.64 -7.48
N TRP A 208 29.68 -9.45 -8.05
CA TRP A 208 29.74 -10.91 -7.96
C TRP A 208 30.97 -11.51 -8.65
N ALA A 209 31.35 -11.00 -9.83
CA ALA A 209 32.54 -11.44 -10.55
C ALA A 209 33.85 -11.12 -9.80
N LEU A 210 33.94 -9.96 -9.14
CA LEU A 210 35.10 -9.57 -8.33
C LEU A 210 35.25 -10.46 -7.09
N ASP A 211 34.14 -10.84 -6.45
CA ASP A 211 34.13 -11.67 -5.25
C ASP A 211 34.54 -13.14 -5.53
N HIS A 212 34.47 -13.59 -6.80
CA HIS A 212 34.73 -14.99 -7.18
C HIS A 212 36.01 -15.18 -8.00
N THR A 213 36.83 -14.14 -8.18
CA THR A 213 38.10 -14.21 -8.94
C THR A 213 39.33 -14.45 -8.05
N THR A 214 39.18 -14.50 -6.72
CA THR A 214 40.30 -14.76 -5.79
C THR A 214 40.04 -15.99 -4.92
N ALA A 215 40.26 -17.17 -5.48
CA ALA A 215 40.62 -18.36 -4.71
C ALA A 215 41.86 -19.00 -5.35
N PRO A 216 43.01 -19.09 -4.64
CA PRO A 216 44.16 -19.82 -5.15
C PRO A 216 43.78 -21.29 -5.31
N THR A 217 44.14 -21.86 -6.46
CA THR A 217 44.05 -23.28 -6.78
C THR A 217 44.70 -24.11 -5.66
N ALA A 218 43.86 -24.66 -4.77
CA ALA A 218 44.25 -25.76 -3.92
C ALA A 218 44.04 -27.08 -4.70
N GLU A 219 45.07 -27.91 -4.71
CA GLU A 219 45.08 -29.23 -5.34
C GLU A 219 43.91 -30.11 -4.86
N PRO A 220 43.35 -30.99 -5.71
CA PRO A 220 42.15 -31.74 -5.38
C PRO A 220 42.47 -32.88 -4.41
N VAL A 221 42.01 -32.77 -3.17
CA VAL A 221 41.93 -33.90 -2.24
C VAL A 221 40.76 -34.78 -2.64
N GLN A 222 41.06 -36.00 -3.09
CA GLN A 222 40.06 -37.03 -3.42
C GLN A 222 39.20 -37.35 -2.20
N THR A 223 37.91 -37.10 -2.29
CA THR A 223 36.88 -37.57 -1.34
C THR A 223 36.18 -38.78 -1.95
N PRO A 224 35.97 -39.89 -1.21
CA PRO A 224 35.30 -41.06 -1.77
C PRO A 224 33.82 -40.76 -2.02
N ALA A 225 33.32 -41.20 -3.18
CA ALA A 225 31.94 -41.02 -3.60
C ALA A 225 30.97 -41.76 -2.67
N VAL A 226 30.06 -41.03 -2.03
CA VAL A 226 28.91 -41.61 -1.35
C VAL A 226 27.84 -41.90 -2.42
N GLU A 227 27.66 -43.17 -2.76
CA GLU A 227 26.56 -43.61 -3.63
C GLU A 227 25.21 -43.26 -3.00
N ARG A 228 24.37 -42.53 -3.75
CA ARG A 228 22.96 -42.36 -3.39
C ARG A 228 22.22 -43.69 -3.61
N PRO A 229 21.44 -44.17 -2.63
CA PRO A 229 20.61 -45.35 -2.85
C PRO A 229 19.53 -45.06 -3.92
N ALA A 230 19.32 -46.03 -4.80
CA ALA A 230 18.39 -45.92 -5.91
C ALA A 230 16.93 -45.62 -5.46
N PRO A 231 16.13 -44.90 -6.27
CA PRO A 231 14.75 -44.57 -5.95
C PRO A 231 13.91 -45.84 -5.77
N ARG A 232 13.32 -46.01 -4.58
CA ARG A 232 12.41 -47.12 -4.28
C ARG A 232 10.96 -46.73 -4.59
N ASP A 233 10.65 -46.63 -5.87
CA ASP A 233 9.31 -46.21 -6.38
C ASP A 233 8.19 -47.23 -6.16
N TYR A 234 8.48 -48.42 -5.61
CA TYR A 234 7.48 -49.47 -5.34
C TYR A 234 6.90 -49.42 -3.91
N LEU A 235 7.31 -48.49 -3.06
CA LEU A 235 6.78 -48.35 -1.70
C LEU A 235 5.77 -47.20 -1.62
N PRO A 236 4.54 -47.43 -1.11
CA PRO A 236 3.61 -46.34 -0.89
C PRO A 236 4.17 -45.33 0.13
N PRO A 237 3.93 -44.03 -0.06
CA PRO A 237 4.56 -42.97 0.73
C PRO A 237 4.25 -43.14 2.23
N HIS A 238 5.30 -43.02 3.06
CA HIS A 238 5.25 -43.19 4.53
C HIS A 238 4.11 -42.39 5.21
N ASN A 239 3.68 -41.29 4.59
CA ASN A 239 2.64 -40.39 5.11
C ASN A 239 1.19 -40.89 4.95
N ARG A 240 0.95 -42.17 4.59
CA ARG A 240 -0.42 -42.73 4.47
C ARG A 240 -1.05 -43.06 5.82
N ALA A 241 -0.25 -43.50 6.80
CA ALA A 241 -0.73 -43.80 8.15
C ALA A 241 -1.14 -42.52 8.89
N ASP A 242 -0.31 -41.47 8.81
CA ASP A 242 -0.56 -40.19 9.47
C ASP A 242 -1.80 -39.47 8.90
N ARG A 243 -2.02 -39.55 7.59
CA ARG A 243 -3.24 -39.02 6.96
C ARG A 243 -4.51 -39.74 7.43
N ARG A 244 -4.45 -41.03 7.76
CA ARG A 244 -5.61 -41.76 8.32
C ARG A 244 -5.88 -41.36 9.77
N ALA A 245 -4.84 -41.13 10.57
CA ALA A 245 -4.99 -40.70 11.96
C ALA A 245 -5.61 -39.30 12.06
N ALA A 246 -5.15 -38.35 11.24
CA ALA A 246 -5.69 -36.98 11.22
C ALA A 246 -7.17 -36.92 10.82
N ARG A 247 -7.61 -37.79 9.89
CA ARG A 247 -8.98 -37.79 9.37
C ARG A 247 -10.00 -38.34 10.36
N ARG A 248 -9.61 -39.23 11.28
CA ARG A 248 -10.47 -39.73 12.37
C ARG A 248 -10.75 -38.68 13.46
N LYS A 249 -9.89 -37.67 13.61
CA LYS A 249 -10.05 -36.61 14.63
C LYS A 249 -11.12 -35.57 14.26
N LYS A 250 -11.47 -35.45 12.97
CA LYS A 250 -12.40 -34.42 12.46
C LYS A 250 -13.89 -34.84 12.45
N GLY A 251 -14.22 -36.03 12.95
CA GLY A 251 -15.57 -36.62 12.84
C GLY A 251 -16.25 -36.99 14.15
N ARG A 252 -15.79 -36.51 15.31
CA ARG A 252 -16.43 -36.80 16.61
C ARG A 252 -17.06 -35.53 17.18
N ARG A 253 -18.30 -35.27 16.75
CA ARG A 253 -19.32 -34.61 17.58
C ARG A 253 -20.25 -35.72 18.06
#